data_AF-A0A2P2IC92-F1
#
_entry.id   AF-A0A2P2IC92-F1
#
_cell.length_a   1.000
_cell.length_b   1.000
_cell.length_c   1.000
_cell.angle_alpha   90.00
_cell.angle_beta   90.00
_cell.angle_gamma   90.00
#
_symmetry.space_group_name_H-M   'P 1'
#
loop_
_entity.id
_entity.type
_entity.pdbx_description
1 polymer ?
#
loop_
_entity_poly.entity_id
_entity_poly.type
_entity_poly.pdbx_seq_one_letter_code
_entity_poly.pdbx_strand_id
1 'polypeptide(L)'
;IYALQEKQKQKNVILTTDEKLRLDIYSRVNNLGIGAQGLGGLTTVLDVKIKSCPTHAASKPVVMIPNCAATRHTHFILDGQGEAQFDPPKLSDWPSVTREAGDNVLRVNVNNLQKSDIGKWKSGDTLLLSGKILTGRDAAHKRLQELMESGEGLPEGVDFNGRFIYYVGPVDAVGDEVVGPAGPTTATRMDKYTDFMLEEMGL
;
A
#
# COMPACT_ATOMS: atom_id res chain seq x y z
N ILE A 1 -0.71 2.15 21.24
CA ILE A 1 -1.48 3.35 21.65
C ILE A 1 -2.38 3.09 22.87
N TYR A 2 -3.07 1.95 22.95
CA TYR A 2 -4.09 1.64 23.98
C TYR A 2 -3.64 1.83 25.43
N ALA A 3 -2.47 1.31 25.81
CA ALA A 3 -1.93 1.50 27.17
C ALA A 3 -1.79 2.99 27.55
N LEU A 4 -1.46 3.85 26.58
CA LEU A 4 -1.34 5.30 26.80
C LEU A 4 -2.72 5.97 26.93
N GLN A 5 -3.72 5.50 26.20
CA GLN A 5 -5.11 5.96 26.35
C GLN A 5 -5.68 5.57 27.72
N GLU A 6 -5.39 4.36 28.20
CA GLU A 6 -5.77 3.95 29.57
C GLU A 6 -5.04 4.76 30.63
N LYS A 7 -3.74 5.02 30.43
CA LYS A 7 -2.97 5.93 31.30
C LYS A 7 -3.60 7.33 31.38
N GLN A 8 -4.09 7.87 30.25
CA GLN A 8 -4.74 9.19 30.20
C GLN A 8 -6.03 9.27 31.03
N LYS A 9 -6.76 8.18 31.20
CA LYS A 9 -8.03 8.14 31.96
C LYS A 9 -7.82 8.17 33.48
N GLN A 10 -6.60 7.94 33.96
CA GLN A 10 -6.31 7.86 35.40
C GLN A 10 -6.23 9.26 36.01
N LYS A 11 -7.01 9.51 37.08
CA LYS A 11 -7.23 10.86 37.67
C LYS A 11 -5.96 11.56 38.21
N ASN A 12 -4.84 10.86 38.40
CA ASN A 12 -3.61 11.38 39.02
C ASN A 12 -2.34 11.18 38.18
N VAL A 13 -2.47 10.97 36.86
CA VAL A 13 -1.30 10.72 36.00
C VAL A 13 -1.02 11.92 35.11
N ILE A 14 0.20 12.45 35.21
CA ILE A 14 0.69 13.51 34.32
C ILE A 14 1.40 12.85 33.14
N LEU A 15 0.88 13.10 31.93
CA LEU A 15 1.51 12.67 30.69
C LEU A 15 2.71 13.55 30.36
N THR A 16 3.78 12.93 29.83
CA THR A 16 4.92 13.67 29.28
C THR A 16 4.55 14.46 28.02
N THR A 17 5.40 15.38 27.58
CA THR A 17 5.20 16.13 26.33
C THR A 17 5.08 15.19 25.13
N ASP A 18 5.95 14.19 25.03
CA ASP A 18 5.95 13.21 23.93
C ASP A 18 4.70 12.33 23.95
N GLU A 19 4.21 11.95 25.14
CA GLU A 19 2.97 11.20 25.31
C GLU A 19 1.76 12.00 24.84
N LYS A 20 1.68 13.28 25.22
CA LYS A 20 0.61 14.20 24.76
C LYS A 20 0.66 14.36 23.25
N LEU A 21 1.84 14.60 22.67
CA LEU A 21 2.02 14.76 21.22
C LEU A 21 1.62 13.49 20.47
N ARG A 22 1.98 12.31 20.98
CA ARG A 22 1.60 11.02 20.40
C ARG A 22 0.08 10.84 20.34
N LEU A 23 -0.63 11.15 21.42
CA LEU A 23 -2.10 11.07 21.47
C LEU A 23 -2.76 12.09 20.54
N ASP A 24 -2.24 13.32 20.50
CA ASP A 24 -2.74 14.38 19.60
C ASP A 24 -2.64 13.96 18.13
N ILE A 25 -1.45 13.54 17.69
CA ILE A 25 -1.24 13.11 16.29
C ILE A 25 -2.11 11.89 15.97
N TYR A 26 -2.17 10.88 16.86
CA TYR A 26 -3.01 9.71 16.65
C TYR A 26 -4.49 10.10 16.45
N SER A 27 -5.02 10.97 17.32
CA SER A 27 -6.40 11.44 17.23
C SER A 27 -6.64 12.23 15.94
N ARG A 28 -5.78 13.21 15.66
CA ARG A 28 -5.91 14.07 14.47
C ARG A 28 -5.87 13.28 13.17
N VAL A 29 -4.93 12.34 13.02
CA VAL A 29 -4.78 11.56 11.79
C VAL A 29 -5.98 10.63 11.57
N ASN A 30 -6.51 10.02 12.61
CA ASN A 30 -7.71 9.18 12.49
C ASN A 30 -8.99 9.99 12.26
N ASN A 31 -9.05 11.23 12.78
CA ASN A 31 -10.17 12.15 12.53
C ASN A 31 -10.18 12.77 11.12
N LEU A 32 -9.12 12.58 10.31
CA LEU A 32 -9.13 13.01 8.90
C LEU A 32 -10.12 12.21 8.05
N GLY A 33 -10.60 11.05 8.54
CA GLY A 33 -11.56 10.21 7.80
C GLY A 33 -10.98 9.49 6.59
N ILE A 34 -9.66 9.55 6.38
CA ILE A 34 -8.95 8.91 5.25
C ILE A 34 -9.11 7.38 5.31
N GLY A 35 -9.02 6.79 6.51
CA GLY A 35 -9.19 5.37 6.74
C GLY A 35 -8.09 4.50 6.15
N ALA A 36 -8.28 3.17 6.23
CA ALA A 36 -7.31 2.21 5.74
C ALA A 36 -7.23 2.29 4.20
N GLN A 37 -6.00 2.35 3.68
CA GLN A 37 -5.71 2.48 2.24
C GLN A 37 -6.22 3.77 1.58
N GLY A 38 -6.80 4.71 2.32
CA GLY A 38 -7.42 5.91 1.76
C GLY A 38 -8.84 5.72 1.24
N LEU A 39 -9.51 4.60 1.59
CA LEU A 39 -10.87 4.27 1.14
C LEU A 39 -11.97 4.83 2.06
N GLY A 40 -11.61 5.75 2.95
CA GLY A 40 -12.50 6.25 3.99
C GLY A 40 -12.51 5.36 5.24
N GLY A 41 -12.88 5.95 6.38
CA GLY A 41 -13.13 5.20 7.61
C GLY A 41 -12.51 5.82 8.86
N LEU A 42 -12.59 5.07 9.97
CA LEU A 42 -12.24 5.55 11.31
C LEU A 42 -10.76 5.39 11.68
N THR A 43 -10.01 4.59 10.92
CA THR A 43 -8.65 4.21 11.30
C THR A 43 -7.70 4.32 10.10
N THR A 44 -6.91 5.38 10.11
CA THR A 44 -5.81 5.63 9.17
C THR A 44 -4.49 5.11 9.75
N VAL A 45 -4.28 5.27 11.06
CA VAL A 45 -3.06 4.82 11.78
C VAL A 45 -3.43 3.96 12.99
N LEU A 46 -2.68 2.87 13.18
CA LEU A 46 -2.83 1.97 14.32
C LEU A 46 -2.08 2.45 15.57
N ASP A 47 -0.96 3.14 15.37
CA ASP A 47 -0.17 3.75 16.44
C ASP A 47 0.72 4.87 15.88
N VAL A 48 1.17 5.75 16.77
CA VAL A 48 2.19 6.76 16.50
C VAL A 48 3.30 6.55 17.51
N LYS A 49 4.57 6.67 17.12
CA LYS A 49 5.71 6.62 18.05
C LYS A 49 6.46 7.94 17.98
N ILE A 50 6.78 8.51 19.14
CA ILE A 50 7.55 9.75 19.26
C ILE A 50 8.86 9.41 19.98
N LYS A 51 9.97 9.89 19.42
CA LYS A 51 11.29 9.89 20.05
C LYS A 51 11.86 11.29 19.95
N SER A 52 11.95 11.98 21.08
CA SER A 52 12.66 13.26 21.17
C SER A 52 14.15 13.04 21.45
N CYS A 53 14.98 13.93 20.90
CA CYS A 53 16.42 13.96 21.11
C CYS A 53 16.86 15.42 21.29
N PRO A 54 17.92 15.70 22.08
CA PRO A 54 18.50 17.04 22.14
C PRO A 54 19.08 17.43 20.79
N THR A 55 19.00 18.73 20.47
CA THR A 55 19.53 19.28 19.22
C THR A 55 20.31 20.56 19.52
N HIS A 56 21.23 20.94 18.62
CA HIS A 56 21.90 22.23 18.71
C HIS A 56 20.88 23.37 18.70
N ALA A 57 21.10 24.45 19.46
CA ALA A 57 20.10 25.53 19.62
C ALA A 57 19.65 26.18 18.29
N ALA A 58 20.53 26.20 17.29
CA ALA A 58 20.24 26.70 15.94
C ALA A 58 19.59 25.67 15.00
N SER A 59 19.20 24.49 15.49
CA SER A 59 18.69 23.40 14.64
C SER A 59 17.57 22.61 15.31
N LYS A 60 16.54 22.27 14.53
CA LYS A 60 15.41 21.44 14.99
C LYS A 60 15.03 20.41 13.92
N PRO A 61 15.85 19.39 13.67
CA PRO A 61 15.51 18.30 12.77
C PRO A 61 14.22 17.60 13.23
N VAL A 62 13.34 17.32 12.27
CA VAL A 62 12.13 16.52 12.47
C VAL A 62 12.09 15.46 11.38
N VAL A 63 11.89 14.20 11.76
CA VAL A 63 11.85 13.06 10.85
C VAL A 63 10.54 12.31 11.08
N MET A 64 9.87 11.97 9.97
CA MET A 64 8.68 11.12 9.97
C MET A 64 9.00 9.84 9.19
N ILE A 65 8.74 8.69 9.80
CA ILE A 65 8.97 7.38 9.19
C ILE A 65 7.65 6.59 9.24
N PRO A 66 6.99 6.34 8.10
CA PRO A 66 5.82 5.47 8.07
C PRO A 66 6.23 4.00 8.22
N ASN A 67 5.41 3.21 8.91
CA ASN A 67 5.51 1.76 8.96
C ASN A 67 4.25 1.18 8.31
N CYS A 68 4.42 0.39 7.25
CA CYS A 68 3.30 -0.09 6.43
C CYS A 68 2.66 -1.36 7.01
N ALA A 69 1.62 -1.86 6.34
CA ALA A 69 0.94 -3.11 6.71
C ALA A 69 1.88 -4.33 6.72
N ALA A 70 2.96 -4.30 5.92
CA ALA A 70 4.02 -5.31 5.96
C ALA A 70 5.02 -5.05 7.10
N THR A 71 4.51 -4.82 8.31
CA THR A 71 5.33 -4.59 9.50
C THR A 71 5.96 -5.91 9.97
N ARG A 72 7.23 -6.10 9.63
CA ARG A 72 7.98 -7.34 9.86
C ARG A 72 9.26 -7.01 10.61
N HIS A 73 9.34 -7.39 11.88
CA HIS A 73 10.52 -7.20 12.70
C HIS A 73 10.64 -8.34 13.71
N THR A 74 11.87 -8.70 14.05
CA THR A 74 12.19 -9.64 15.13
C THR A 74 13.41 -9.14 15.88
N HIS A 75 13.48 -9.41 17.18
CA HIS A 75 14.65 -9.14 18.01
C HIS A 75 15.07 -10.45 18.66
N PHE A 76 16.38 -10.70 18.68
CA PHE A 76 16.97 -11.84 19.38
C PHE A 76 18.33 -11.43 19.93
N ILE A 77 18.84 -12.22 20.86
CA ILE A 77 20.13 -12.02 21.49
C ILE A 77 20.98 -13.25 21.21
N LEU A 78 22.23 -13.03 20.81
CA LEU A 78 23.22 -14.10 20.72
C LEU A 78 23.89 -14.23 22.09
N ASP A 79 23.64 -15.34 22.75
CA ASP A 79 24.18 -15.67 24.08
C ASP A 79 25.27 -16.76 24.05
N GLY A 80 25.60 -17.24 22.85
CA GLY A 80 26.60 -18.29 22.64
C GLY A 80 26.07 -19.72 22.82
N GLN A 81 24.77 -19.93 23.04
CA GLN A 81 24.18 -21.26 23.26
C GLN A 81 23.79 -22.01 21.97
N GLY A 82 23.85 -21.37 20.81
CA GLY A 82 23.56 -22.00 19.52
C GLY A 82 22.89 -21.06 18.52
N GLU A 83 22.19 -21.66 17.56
CA GLU A 83 21.40 -20.93 16.57
C GLU A 83 20.15 -20.29 17.19
N ALA A 84 19.77 -19.12 16.68
CA ALA A 84 18.52 -18.48 17.07
C ALA A 84 17.34 -19.22 16.44
N GLN A 85 16.40 -19.66 17.27
CA GLN A 85 15.16 -20.30 16.82
C GLN A 85 14.01 -19.31 16.90
N PHE A 86 13.18 -19.28 15.86
CA PHE A 86 12.02 -18.38 15.75
C PHE A 86 10.77 -19.21 15.49
N ASP A 87 9.80 -19.10 16.39
CA ASP A 87 8.49 -19.72 16.20
C ASP A 87 7.63 -18.84 15.26
N PRO A 88 7.14 -19.39 14.13
CA PRO A 88 6.19 -18.68 13.30
C PRO A 88 4.92 -18.32 14.10
N PRO A 89 4.30 -17.17 13.82
CA PRO A 89 3.09 -16.78 14.54
C PRO A 89 1.93 -17.72 14.21
N LYS A 90 1.02 -17.92 15.17
CA LYS A 90 -0.11 -18.84 14.98
C LYS A 90 -1.14 -18.19 14.07
N LEU A 91 -1.50 -18.85 12.98
CA LEU A 91 -2.52 -18.35 12.05
C LEU A 91 -3.88 -18.08 12.73
N SER A 92 -4.17 -18.78 13.84
CA SER A 92 -5.37 -18.56 14.66
C SER A 92 -5.44 -17.20 15.35
N ASP A 93 -4.31 -16.49 15.47
CA ASP A 93 -4.26 -15.15 16.08
C ASP A 93 -4.91 -14.10 15.16
N TRP A 94 -5.05 -14.39 13.87
CA TRP A 94 -5.76 -13.55 12.92
C TRP A 94 -7.24 -13.89 12.87
N PRO A 95 -8.13 -12.88 12.82
CA PRO A 95 -9.55 -13.13 12.67
C PRO A 95 -9.83 -13.84 11.35
N SER A 96 -10.83 -14.70 11.33
CA SER A 96 -11.34 -15.29 10.09
C SER A 96 -11.85 -14.17 9.19
N VAL A 97 -11.20 -13.96 8.05
CA VAL A 97 -11.58 -12.92 7.10
C VAL A 97 -12.84 -13.37 6.37
N THR A 98 -14.00 -13.04 6.91
CA THR A 98 -15.29 -13.19 6.21
C THR A 98 -15.43 -12.03 5.24
N ARG A 99 -14.95 -12.22 4.01
CA ARG A 99 -15.16 -11.26 2.91
C ARG A 99 -16.63 -11.32 2.49
N GLU A 100 -17.47 -10.51 3.12
CA GLU A 100 -18.76 -10.15 2.54
C GLU A 100 -18.48 -9.04 1.51
N ALA A 101 -18.42 -9.41 0.24
CA ALA A 101 -18.56 -8.43 -0.83
C ALA A 101 -19.92 -7.78 -0.62
N GLY A 102 -19.94 -6.51 -0.18
CA GLY A 102 -21.20 -5.79 0.01
C GLY A 102 -22.04 -5.78 -1.27
N ASP A 103 -23.31 -5.43 -1.15
CA ASP A 103 -24.29 -5.55 -2.25
C ASP A 103 -23.91 -4.78 -3.53
N ASN A 104 -22.93 -3.86 -3.47
CA ASN A 104 -22.52 -2.99 -4.57
C ASN A 104 -21.16 -3.37 -5.21
N VAL A 105 -20.89 -4.67 -5.43
CA VAL A 105 -19.70 -5.13 -6.15
C VAL A 105 -20.02 -5.38 -7.62
N LEU A 106 -19.31 -4.69 -8.52
CA LEU A 106 -19.44 -4.86 -9.97
C LEU A 106 -18.44 -5.91 -10.46
N ARG A 107 -18.94 -7.00 -11.07
CA ARG A 107 -18.09 -8.01 -11.70
C ARG A 107 -17.78 -7.61 -13.13
N VAL A 108 -16.49 -7.55 -13.46
CA VAL A 108 -16.01 -7.00 -14.73
C VAL A 108 -15.06 -7.98 -15.40
N ASN A 109 -15.35 -8.33 -16.66
CA ASN A 109 -14.42 -9.07 -17.50
C ASN A 109 -13.66 -8.09 -18.41
N VAL A 110 -12.38 -7.88 -18.14
CA VAL A 110 -11.56 -6.88 -18.85
C VAL A 110 -11.28 -7.23 -20.31
N ASN A 111 -11.51 -8.48 -20.73
CA ASN A 111 -11.32 -8.86 -22.13
C ASN A 111 -12.43 -8.31 -23.04
N ASN A 112 -13.60 -8.00 -22.48
CA ASN A 112 -14.82 -7.66 -23.24
C ASN A 112 -15.40 -6.30 -22.79
N LEU A 113 -14.53 -5.34 -22.42
CA LEU A 113 -14.95 -4.01 -21.98
C LEU A 113 -15.02 -3.02 -23.13
N GLN A 114 -16.01 -2.13 -23.09
CA GLN A 114 -16.07 -0.94 -23.94
C GLN A 114 -15.86 0.32 -23.10
N LYS A 115 -15.35 1.40 -23.71
CA LYS A 115 -15.16 2.70 -23.01
C LYS A 115 -16.45 3.23 -22.38
N SER A 116 -17.61 2.95 -22.99
CA SER A 116 -18.93 3.32 -22.47
C SER A 116 -19.32 2.56 -21.19
N ASP A 117 -18.75 1.39 -20.93
CA ASP A 117 -18.97 0.65 -19.68
C ASP A 117 -18.17 1.25 -18.53
N ILE A 118 -16.91 1.63 -18.81
CA ILE A 118 -16.04 2.31 -17.85
C ILE A 118 -16.64 3.66 -17.42
N GLY A 119 -17.24 4.40 -18.37
CA GLY A 119 -17.88 5.69 -18.11
C GLY A 119 -19.10 5.64 -17.17
N LYS A 120 -19.63 4.45 -16.84
CA LYS A 120 -20.72 4.27 -15.87
C LYS A 120 -20.21 4.18 -14.43
N TRP A 121 -18.93 3.90 -14.23
CA TRP A 121 -18.33 3.70 -12.91
C TRP A 121 -18.14 5.03 -12.19
N LYS A 122 -18.20 4.97 -10.87
CA LYS A 122 -17.99 6.12 -9.98
C LYS A 122 -16.86 5.83 -9.01
N SER A 123 -16.15 6.89 -8.60
CA SER A 123 -15.17 6.79 -7.53
C SER A 123 -15.82 6.19 -6.28
N GLY A 124 -15.20 5.13 -5.75
CA GLY A 124 -15.72 4.37 -4.61
C GLY A 124 -16.44 3.06 -4.99
N ASP A 125 -16.75 2.83 -6.26
CA ASP A 125 -17.27 1.54 -6.72
C ASP A 125 -16.23 0.43 -6.50
N THR A 126 -16.68 -0.73 -6.04
CA THR A 126 -15.83 -1.91 -5.89
C THR A 126 -15.94 -2.80 -7.12
N LEU A 127 -14.83 -2.98 -7.84
CA LEU A 127 -14.78 -3.81 -9.04
C LEU A 127 -14.10 -5.16 -8.75
N LEU A 128 -14.71 -6.25 -9.20
CA LEU A 128 -14.09 -7.58 -9.22
C LEU A 128 -13.69 -7.92 -10.66
N LEU A 129 -12.41 -7.78 -10.96
CA LEU A 129 -11.87 -7.95 -12.30
C LEU A 129 -11.57 -9.42 -12.60
N SER A 130 -11.85 -9.83 -13.84
CA SER A 130 -11.41 -11.10 -14.43
C SER A 130 -10.95 -10.87 -15.87
N GLY A 131 -10.02 -11.70 -16.38
CA GLY A 131 -9.50 -11.57 -17.75
C GLY A 131 -7.99 -11.35 -17.79
N LYS A 132 -7.48 -10.83 -18.92
CA LYS A 132 -6.04 -10.60 -19.14
C LYS A 132 -5.70 -9.13 -18.89
N ILE A 133 -4.73 -8.90 -18.01
CA ILE A 133 -4.16 -7.58 -17.71
C ILE A 133 -2.67 -7.60 -17.98
N LEU A 134 -2.12 -6.46 -18.36
CA LEU A 134 -0.68 -6.26 -18.49
C LEU A 134 -0.09 -5.94 -17.12
N THR A 135 1.19 -6.22 -16.94
CA THR A 135 1.92 -5.82 -15.73
C THR A 135 3.10 -4.95 -16.10
N GLY A 136 3.31 -3.87 -15.38
CA GLY A 136 4.44 -2.99 -15.63
C GLY A 136 4.59 -1.94 -14.54
N ARG A 137 5.82 -1.57 -14.23
CA ARG A 137 6.13 -0.52 -13.24
C ARG A 137 7.23 0.39 -13.76
N ASP A 138 7.95 1.07 -12.88
CA ASP A 138 8.93 2.13 -13.17
C ASP A 138 9.82 1.85 -14.40
N ALA A 139 10.52 0.70 -14.42
CA ALA A 139 11.46 0.37 -15.50
C ALA A 139 10.76 0.05 -16.84
N ALA A 140 9.58 -0.58 -16.80
CA ALA A 140 8.81 -0.88 -17.98
C ALA A 140 8.32 0.42 -18.65
N HIS A 141 7.74 1.33 -17.87
CA HIS A 141 7.26 2.63 -18.38
C HIS A 141 8.41 3.45 -18.97
N LYS A 142 9.56 3.49 -18.27
CA LYS A 142 10.75 4.16 -18.80
C LYS A 142 11.19 3.59 -20.14
N ARG A 143 11.28 2.26 -20.26
CA ARG A 143 11.72 1.61 -21.51
C ARG A 143 10.73 1.84 -22.65
N LEU A 144 9.42 1.84 -22.38
CA LEU A 144 8.39 2.12 -23.38
C LEU A 144 8.51 3.55 -23.92
N GLN A 145 8.71 4.53 -23.03
CA GLN A 145 8.93 5.92 -23.45
C GLN A 145 10.19 6.05 -24.31
N GLU A 146 11.32 5.46 -23.88
CA GLU A 146 12.58 5.48 -24.65
C GLU A 146 12.44 4.88 -26.05
N LEU A 147 11.70 3.75 -26.18
CA LEU A 147 11.43 3.10 -27.46
C LEU A 147 10.60 3.96 -28.42
N MET A 148 9.64 4.71 -27.87
CA MET A 148 8.80 5.60 -28.65
C MET A 148 9.56 6.87 -29.06
N GLU A 149 10.36 7.42 -28.16
CA GLU A 149 11.23 8.58 -28.44
C GLU A 149 12.34 8.24 -29.44
N SER A 150 12.86 7.00 -29.44
CA SER A 150 13.86 6.55 -30.41
C SER A 150 13.29 6.15 -31.78
N GLY A 151 11.96 5.99 -31.88
CA GLY A 151 11.29 5.51 -33.09
C GLY A 151 11.42 4.00 -33.35
N GLU A 152 11.98 3.23 -32.40
CA GLU A 152 12.06 1.76 -32.48
C GLU A 152 10.67 1.10 -32.43
N GLY A 153 9.70 1.78 -31.80
CA GLY A 153 8.34 1.27 -31.62
C GLY A 153 8.22 0.21 -30.52
N LEU A 154 7.01 -0.31 -30.31
CA LEU A 154 6.75 -1.31 -29.29
C LEU A 154 7.31 -2.70 -29.69
N PRO A 155 7.74 -3.52 -28.71
CA PRO A 155 8.14 -4.89 -28.98
C PRO A 155 7.01 -5.71 -29.61
N GLU A 156 7.37 -6.70 -30.42
CA GLU A 156 6.39 -7.58 -31.08
C GLU A 156 5.46 -8.26 -30.04
N GLY A 157 4.15 -8.18 -30.27
CA GLY A 157 3.13 -8.77 -29.40
C GLY A 157 2.74 -7.92 -28.18
N VAL A 158 3.35 -6.75 -27.98
CA VAL A 158 2.98 -5.81 -26.93
C VAL A 158 1.96 -4.80 -27.46
N ASP A 159 0.74 -4.85 -26.94
CA ASP A 159 -0.35 -3.94 -27.29
C ASP A 159 -1.07 -3.49 -26.01
N PHE A 160 -1.08 -2.17 -25.78
CA PHE A 160 -1.74 -1.54 -24.64
C PHE A 160 -3.16 -1.07 -24.96
N ASN A 161 -3.56 -1.06 -26.24
CA ASN A 161 -4.83 -0.47 -26.66
C ASN A 161 -6.03 -1.17 -25.99
N GLY A 162 -6.75 -0.43 -25.16
CA GLY A 162 -7.90 -0.92 -24.40
C GLY A 162 -7.54 -2.00 -23.37
N ARG A 163 -6.30 -2.01 -22.87
CA ARG A 163 -5.81 -2.98 -21.88
C ARG A 163 -5.69 -2.32 -20.52
N PHE A 164 -5.91 -3.12 -19.48
CA PHE A 164 -5.62 -2.71 -18.12
C PHE A 164 -4.16 -3.01 -17.82
N ILE A 165 -3.47 -2.06 -17.19
CA ILE A 165 -2.12 -2.28 -16.65
C ILE A 165 -2.18 -2.35 -15.13
N TYR A 166 -1.50 -3.35 -14.57
CA TYR A 166 -1.35 -3.55 -13.15
C TYR A 166 0.08 -3.23 -12.74
N TYR A 167 0.22 -2.22 -11.88
CA TYR A 167 1.50 -1.82 -11.33
C TYR A 167 1.96 -2.81 -10.26
N VAL A 168 2.67 -3.84 -10.68
CA VAL A 168 3.12 -4.95 -9.82
C VAL A 168 4.54 -5.38 -10.16
N GLY A 169 5.26 -5.82 -9.14
CA GLY A 169 6.48 -6.61 -9.27
C GLY A 169 6.25 -7.93 -8.54
N PRO A 170 5.79 -9.00 -9.22
CA PRO A 170 5.53 -10.27 -8.57
C PRO A 170 6.84 -10.87 -8.06
N VAL A 171 6.75 -11.62 -6.97
CA VAL A 171 7.83 -12.47 -6.48
C VAL A 171 7.76 -13.82 -7.21
N ASP A 172 8.90 -14.51 -7.32
CA ASP A 172 8.96 -15.85 -7.90
C ASP A 172 7.96 -16.79 -7.21
N ALA A 173 7.30 -17.61 -8.02
CA ALA A 173 6.38 -18.62 -7.53
C ALA A 173 7.14 -19.70 -6.76
N VAL A 174 6.50 -20.26 -5.73
CA VAL A 174 7.10 -21.32 -4.90
C VAL A 174 6.32 -22.61 -5.10
N GLY A 175 7.03 -23.72 -5.31
CA GLY A 175 6.40 -25.02 -5.53
C GLY A 175 5.51 -25.03 -6.77
N ASP A 176 4.24 -25.41 -6.59
CA ASP A 176 3.25 -25.53 -7.68
C ASP A 176 2.38 -24.26 -7.85
N GLU A 177 2.76 -23.14 -7.22
CA GLU A 177 2.04 -21.87 -7.36
C GLU A 177 2.12 -21.34 -8.81
N VAL A 178 0.99 -20.86 -9.34
CA VAL A 178 0.95 -20.24 -10.67
C VAL A 178 1.63 -18.87 -10.68
N VAL A 179 1.57 -18.16 -9.55
CA VAL A 179 2.18 -16.84 -9.36
C VAL A 179 2.55 -16.69 -7.88
N GLY A 180 3.73 -16.14 -7.61
CA GLY A 180 4.10 -15.76 -6.24
C GLY A 180 3.35 -14.49 -5.79
N PRO A 181 3.65 -13.99 -4.58
CA PRO A 181 3.04 -12.77 -4.06
C PRO A 181 3.12 -11.58 -5.04
N ALA A 182 1.97 -11.03 -5.41
CA ALA A 182 1.82 -10.03 -6.46
C ALA A 182 0.96 -8.82 -6.02
N GLY A 183 1.36 -8.17 -4.92
CA GLY A 183 0.70 -6.97 -4.40
C GLY A 183 0.96 -5.71 -5.24
N PRO A 184 0.06 -4.72 -5.22
CA PRO A 184 0.21 -3.50 -6.00
C PRO A 184 1.39 -2.66 -5.54
N THR A 185 1.83 -1.79 -6.43
CA THR A 185 2.86 -0.78 -6.19
C THR A 185 2.24 0.62 -6.18
N THR A 186 2.90 1.58 -5.52
CA THR A 186 2.45 2.99 -5.45
C THR A 186 2.26 3.61 -6.84
N ALA A 187 1.02 3.97 -7.18
CA ALA A 187 0.66 4.49 -8.50
C ALA A 187 1.33 5.82 -8.85
N THR A 188 1.54 6.71 -7.87
CA THR A 188 2.06 8.07 -8.12
C THR A 188 3.46 8.11 -8.74
N ARG A 189 4.23 7.01 -8.67
CA ARG A 189 5.53 6.92 -9.34
C ARG A 189 5.41 6.84 -10.86
N MET A 190 4.24 6.46 -11.35
CA MET A 190 3.92 6.34 -12.77
C MET A 190 3.24 7.61 -13.32
N ASP A 191 2.89 8.59 -12.49
CA ASP A 191 2.14 9.80 -12.90
C ASP A 191 2.79 10.54 -14.08
N LYS A 192 4.12 10.63 -14.08
CA LYS A 192 4.88 11.27 -15.17
C LYS A 192 4.80 10.54 -16.53
N TYR A 193 4.31 9.30 -16.55
CA TYR A 193 4.09 8.51 -17.75
C TYR A 193 2.60 8.39 -18.08
N THR A 194 1.68 8.83 -17.22
CA THR A 194 0.24 8.59 -17.36
C THR A 194 -0.30 9.16 -18.66
N ASP A 195 0.01 10.41 -18.99
CA ASP A 195 -0.46 11.06 -20.21
C ASP A 195 0.05 10.30 -21.45
N PHE A 196 1.33 9.97 -21.49
CA PHE A 196 1.92 9.14 -22.55
C PHE A 196 1.22 7.77 -22.70
N MET A 197 0.95 7.07 -21.58
CA MET A 197 0.30 5.76 -21.63
C MET A 197 -1.15 5.85 -22.11
N LEU A 198 -1.90 6.87 -21.72
CA LEU A 198 -3.30 7.04 -22.09
C LEU A 198 -3.47 7.59 -23.52
N GLU A 199 -2.70 8.61 -23.87
CA GLU A 199 -2.85 9.34 -25.13
C GLU A 199 -2.17 8.61 -26.30
N GLU A 200 -0.95 8.09 -26.10
CA GLU A 200 -0.14 7.53 -27.17
C GLU A 200 -0.21 6.00 -27.24
N MET A 201 -0.34 5.32 -26.10
CA MET A 201 -0.37 3.84 -26.06
C MET A 201 -1.81 3.28 -26.07
N GLY A 202 -2.83 4.14 -25.93
CA GLY A 202 -4.24 3.77 -25.98
C GLY A 202 -4.72 2.93 -24.80
N LEU A 203 -4.01 2.98 -23.67
CA LEU A 203 -4.34 2.25 -22.44
C LEU A 203 -5.79 2.48 -21.99
#